data_AF-A0A542ARA1-F1
#
_entry.id   AF-A0A542ARA1-F1
#
_cell.length_a   1.000
_cell.length_b   1.000
_cell.length_c   1.000
_cell.angle_alpha   90.00
_cell.angle_beta   90.00
_cell.angle_gamma   90.00
#
_symmetry.space_group_name_H-M   'P 1'
#
loop_
_entity.id
_entity.type
_entity.pdbx_description
1 polymer ?
#
loop_
_entity_poly.entity_id
_entity_poly.type
_entity_poly.pdbx_seq_one_letter_code
_entity_poly.pdbx_strand_id
1 'polypeptide(L)'
;MKRKLVSLVLALAMIASLCTTAAYATDTSTVTSAAMTLDSTKLALRVGESASLTASVMGCIMSDAVLTSSDPGVATVVGNTVTGAGLGRAVITATTSDGQTATCNVHVVLKGIDVSAWQGSINWTSVKSSGVDFAIIRTGYGSEQWDKQTDAYFNANYDGATANGIKVGVYHFSYATTVAAAAEEARMCLSILNGRKLDYPVFYDIEDSTQRVLSRELLSSIAQTFCSAIESAGYKAGIYSSPSIFNSNLSSSVLDPYDKWVAHWGVDIARYSNPYTVWQYGSASVPGISGAVDQDYSYVDYSSSSQPTNPVQDPSQTPSTTTFKSDTTAPYSFGTNSSYIYKITTTSSTIPKAVSSNSSAVSVAFYQKTTGGYLYRITNVNQGSATITTTLGDLSTSFTANGKANGVISDTTYPFTIKRGGTYQFKFTPSGTSATPTFTTGNGSVLKPVLQQKVGSSYYYKISGLSAGCTGVYSTLPGQQAVRQCIVTVA
;
A
#
# COMPACT_ATOMS: atom_id res chain seq x y z
N MET A 1 92.88 -22.46 5.16
CA MET A 1 92.72 -23.65 6.04
C MET A 1 91.27 -24.14 5.93
N LYS A 2 91.11 -25.46 6.06
CA LYS A 2 89.92 -26.28 5.78
C LYS A 2 88.72 -26.01 6.71
N ARG A 3 87.51 -26.31 6.18
CA ARG A 3 86.32 -26.93 6.86
C ARG A 3 85.47 -25.97 7.73
N LYS A 4 84.13 -25.97 7.75
CA LYS A 4 83.08 -26.99 7.50
C LYS A 4 81.67 -26.33 7.60
N LEU A 5 80.68 -26.89 6.88
CA LEU A 5 79.24 -27.08 7.23
C LEU A 5 78.34 -25.84 7.53
N VAL A 6 77.03 -25.75 7.24
CA VAL A 6 76.03 -26.57 6.52
C VAL A 6 74.71 -25.76 6.49
N SER A 7 73.97 -25.89 5.38
CA SER A 7 72.49 -25.86 5.22
C SER A 7 71.59 -24.62 5.35
N LEU A 8 70.66 -24.62 4.37
CA LEU A 8 69.23 -24.22 4.37
C LEU A 8 68.88 -22.73 4.18
N VAL A 9 68.46 -22.31 2.96
CA VAL A 9 67.05 -22.23 2.45
C VAL A 9 66.36 -20.94 2.95
N LEU A 10 65.75 -20.06 2.15
CA LEU A 10 65.51 -19.96 0.70
C LEU A 10 65.14 -18.48 0.40
N ALA A 11 65.65 -17.98 -0.72
CA ALA A 11 65.01 -17.07 -1.69
C ALA A 11 64.15 -15.87 -1.19
N LEU A 12 64.78 -14.69 -1.16
CA LEU A 12 64.12 -13.42 -1.43
C LEU A 12 64.96 -12.69 -2.48
N ALA A 13 64.49 -12.60 -3.73
CA ALA A 13 64.83 -11.51 -4.65
C ALA A 13 64.19 -11.70 -6.05
N MET A 14 63.52 -10.62 -6.47
CA MET A 14 63.26 -10.18 -7.84
C MET A 14 62.06 -10.80 -8.56
N ILE A 15 61.09 -9.95 -8.94
CA ILE A 15 60.94 -9.46 -10.32
C ILE A 15 59.77 -8.45 -10.44
N ALA A 16 60.05 -7.39 -11.21
CA ALA A 16 59.16 -6.54 -12.02
C ALA A 16 58.15 -5.57 -11.38
N SER A 17 58.56 -4.30 -11.36
CA SER A 17 58.01 -3.22 -12.21
C SER A 17 56.51 -3.30 -12.51
N LEU A 18 55.70 -2.69 -11.63
CA LEU A 18 54.27 -2.49 -11.86
C LEU A 18 54.01 -1.47 -12.97
N CYS A 19 53.15 -1.87 -13.91
CA CYS A 19 52.40 -0.98 -14.78
C CYS A 19 51.55 -0.01 -13.95
N THR A 20 51.73 1.29 -14.16
CA THR A 20 50.80 2.32 -13.72
C THR A 20 49.51 2.19 -14.52
N THR A 21 48.46 1.67 -13.90
CA THR A 21 47.08 1.86 -14.40
C THR A 21 46.61 3.22 -13.91
N ALA A 22 46.19 4.08 -14.84
CA ALA A 22 45.46 5.29 -14.51
C ALA A 22 44.16 4.90 -13.80
N ALA A 23 44.06 5.27 -12.54
CA ALA A 23 42.80 5.27 -11.81
C ALA A 23 41.89 6.32 -12.46
N TYR A 24 40.92 5.87 -13.26
CA TYR A 24 39.73 6.69 -13.50
C TYR A 24 38.97 6.72 -12.18
N ALA A 25 38.98 7.87 -11.51
CA ALA A 25 38.03 8.15 -10.45
C ALA A 25 36.63 8.08 -11.06
N THR A 26 35.89 7.01 -10.76
CA THR A 26 34.44 7.03 -10.91
C THR A 26 33.91 7.98 -9.84
N ASP A 27 33.65 9.22 -10.23
CA ASP A 27 32.84 10.14 -9.45
C ASP A 27 31.38 9.67 -9.55
N THR A 28 31.07 8.55 -8.88
CA THR A 28 29.71 8.22 -8.52
C THR A 28 29.42 8.96 -7.23
N SER A 29 29.18 10.26 -7.35
CA SER A 29 28.43 10.98 -6.34
C SER A 29 27.08 10.28 -6.26
N THR A 30 26.87 9.50 -5.19
CA THR A 30 25.54 8.98 -4.86
C THR A 30 24.67 10.19 -4.57
N VAL A 31 24.00 10.72 -5.61
CA VAL A 31 22.90 11.65 -5.43
C VAL A 31 21.80 10.85 -4.76
N THR A 32 21.75 10.90 -3.44
CA THR A 32 20.52 10.60 -2.72
C THR A 32 19.51 11.64 -3.16
N SER A 33 18.60 11.27 -4.07
CA SER A 33 17.44 12.09 -4.39
C SER A 33 16.70 12.34 -3.08
N ALA A 34 16.76 13.57 -2.57
CA ALA A 34 15.99 13.94 -1.40
C ALA A 34 14.50 13.80 -1.74
N ALA A 35 13.76 13.07 -0.92
CA ALA A 35 12.34 12.86 -1.14
C ALA A 35 11.61 14.21 -1.05
N MET A 36 10.69 14.44 -1.99
CA MET A 36 9.76 15.55 -1.91
C MET A 36 8.87 15.43 -0.66
N THR A 37 8.61 16.55 -0.01
CA THR A 37 7.70 16.65 1.13
C THR A 37 6.63 17.72 0.89
N LEU A 38 5.54 17.64 1.65
CA LEU A 38 4.62 18.75 1.85
C LEU A 38 4.91 19.41 3.20
N ASP A 39 4.61 20.70 3.30
CA ASP A 39 4.65 21.48 4.55
C ASP A 39 3.72 20.95 5.65
N SER A 40 2.72 20.14 5.28
CA SER A 40 1.96 19.31 6.22
C SER A 40 1.65 17.93 5.66
N THR A 41 1.79 16.89 6.51
CA THR A 41 1.35 15.52 6.20
C THR A 41 -0.11 15.27 6.58
N LYS A 42 -0.72 16.19 7.34
CA LYS A 42 -2.11 16.12 7.80
C LYS A 42 -2.77 17.49 7.87
N LEU A 43 -3.99 17.60 7.35
CA LEU A 43 -4.86 18.77 7.56
C LEU A 43 -6.18 18.34 8.18
N ALA A 44 -6.76 19.21 9.01
CA ALA A 44 -8.09 19.05 9.57
C ALA A 44 -8.91 20.31 9.32
N LEU A 45 -9.83 20.22 8.36
CA LEU A 45 -10.65 21.32 7.85
C LEU A 45 -12.12 21.09 8.22
N ARG A 46 -12.90 22.18 8.34
CA ARG A 46 -14.36 22.11 8.23
C ARG A 46 -14.80 22.16 6.77
N VAL A 47 -16.06 21.81 6.51
CA VAL A 47 -16.67 22.07 5.20
C VAL A 47 -16.64 23.58 4.91
N GLY A 48 -16.10 23.95 3.76
CA GLY A 48 -15.88 25.34 3.33
C GLY A 48 -14.57 25.96 3.84
N GLU A 49 -13.84 25.32 4.77
CA GLU A 49 -12.55 25.81 5.24
C GLU A 49 -11.44 25.46 4.24
N SER A 50 -10.46 26.36 4.08
CA SER A 50 -9.35 26.19 3.15
C SER A 50 -8.00 26.28 3.85
N ALA A 51 -7.03 25.54 3.34
CA ALA A 51 -5.61 25.63 3.71
C ALA A 51 -4.74 25.54 2.45
N SER A 52 -3.51 26.05 2.51
CA SER A 52 -2.54 25.88 1.44
C SER A 52 -1.58 24.74 1.76
N LEU A 53 -1.16 24.00 0.73
CA LEU A 53 -0.11 23.01 0.81
C LEU A 53 1.03 23.37 -0.15
N THR A 54 2.26 23.28 0.34
CA THR A 54 3.46 23.63 -0.43
C THR A 54 4.38 22.43 -0.53
N ALA A 55 4.69 22.01 -1.76
CA ALA A 55 5.65 20.95 -2.02
C ALA A 55 7.08 21.50 -2.01
N SER A 56 8.00 20.79 -1.37
CA SER A 56 9.42 21.16 -1.33
C SER A 56 10.36 19.96 -1.40
N VAL A 57 11.55 20.17 -1.95
CA VAL A 57 12.68 19.22 -1.91
C VAL A 57 13.85 19.95 -1.25
N MET A 58 14.32 19.46 -0.10
CA MET A 58 15.39 20.12 0.67
C MET A 58 15.14 21.61 0.97
N GLY A 59 13.88 22.01 1.13
CA GLY A 59 13.48 23.40 1.39
C GLY A 59 13.31 24.27 0.14
N CYS A 60 13.62 23.77 -1.06
CA CYS A 60 13.29 24.43 -2.32
C CYS A 60 11.83 24.17 -2.69
N ILE A 61 11.04 25.22 -2.94
CA ILE A 61 9.63 25.10 -3.34
C ILE A 61 9.55 24.55 -4.77
N MET A 62 8.72 23.52 -4.97
CA MET A 62 8.47 22.90 -6.26
C MET A 62 7.32 23.61 -6.98
N SER A 63 7.63 24.63 -7.78
CA SER A 63 6.62 25.43 -8.49
C SER A 63 5.88 24.68 -9.60
N ASP A 64 6.42 23.55 -10.05
CA ASP A 64 5.82 22.66 -11.04
C ASP A 64 5.00 21.53 -10.40
N ALA A 65 4.93 21.46 -9.07
CA ALA A 65 4.11 20.48 -8.38
C ALA A 65 2.63 20.73 -8.62
N VAL A 66 1.92 19.71 -9.11
CA VAL A 66 0.47 19.72 -9.29
C VAL A 66 -0.17 18.91 -8.18
N LEU A 67 -1.09 19.53 -7.45
CA LEU A 67 -1.84 18.87 -6.39
C LEU A 67 -3.13 18.27 -6.96
N THR A 68 -3.42 17.03 -6.55
CA THR A 68 -4.63 16.29 -6.91
C THR A 68 -5.29 15.72 -5.66
N SER A 69 -6.62 15.63 -5.65
CA SER A 69 -7.36 15.00 -4.57
C SER A 69 -7.81 13.60 -4.94
N SER A 70 -7.67 12.65 -4.01
CA SER A 70 -8.24 11.30 -4.17
C SER A 70 -9.78 11.29 -4.14
N ASP A 71 -10.40 12.29 -3.52
CA ASP A 71 -11.86 12.43 -3.44
C ASP A 71 -12.24 13.93 -3.41
N PRO A 72 -12.55 14.53 -4.58
CA PRO A 72 -13.03 15.90 -4.67
C PRO A 72 -14.36 16.17 -3.97
N GLY A 73 -15.17 15.13 -3.68
CA GLY A 73 -16.38 15.27 -2.88
C GLY A 73 -16.10 15.55 -1.41
N VAL A 74 -14.94 15.13 -0.91
CA VAL A 74 -14.44 15.44 0.43
C VAL A 74 -13.57 16.68 0.44
N ALA A 75 -12.55 16.76 -0.43
CA ALA A 75 -11.65 17.91 -0.49
C ALA A 75 -11.28 18.27 -1.93
N THR A 76 -11.55 19.52 -2.32
CA THR A 76 -11.18 20.04 -3.64
C THR A 76 -9.83 20.73 -3.60
N VAL A 77 -9.15 20.79 -4.75
CA VAL A 77 -7.86 21.47 -4.92
C VAL A 77 -7.97 22.47 -6.07
N VAL A 78 -7.54 23.71 -5.83
CA VAL A 78 -7.34 24.74 -6.85
C VAL A 78 -5.97 25.38 -6.64
N GLY A 79 -5.03 25.14 -7.56
CA GLY A 79 -3.62 25.48 -7.36
C GLY A 79 -3.08 24.77 -6.12
N ASN A 80 -2.54 25.55 -5.17
CA ASN A 80 -2.03 25.02 -3.89
C ASN A 80 -3.07 25.05 -2.76
N THR A 81 -4.28 25.54 -3.03
CA THR A 81 -5.33 25.67 -2.01
C THR A 81 -6.20 24.41 -1.99
N VAL A 82 -6.25 23.77 -0.82
CA VAL A 82 -7.15 22.67 -0.49
C VAL A 82 -8.36 23.24 0.24
N THR A 83 -9.57 22.88 -0.17
CA THR A 83 -10.81 23.30 0.50
C THR A 83 -11.66 22.10 0.85
N GLY A 84 -12.18 22.04 2.09
CA GLY A 84 -13.11 21.00 2.51
C GLY A 84 -14.46 21.14 1.79
N ALA A 85 -14.89 20.10 1.09
CA ALA A 85 -16.13 20.07 0.30
C ALA A 85 -17.25 19.26 0.98
N GLY A 86 -16.88 18.19 1.70
CA GLY A 86 -17.82 17.32 2.40
C GLY A 86 -17.11 16.56 3.52
N LEU A 87 -17.86 16.15 4.55
CA LEU A 87 -17.27 15.40 5.66
C LEU A 87 -16.67 14.08 5.16
N GLY A 88 -15.48 13.76 5.63
CA GLY A 88 -14.78 12.55 5.21
C GLY A 88 -13.26 12.69 5.27
N ARG A 89 -12.58 11.83 4.51
CA ARG A 89 -11.13 11.93 4.31
C ARG A 89 -10.77 11.85 2.83
N ALA A 90 -9.83 12.68 2.42
CA ALA A 90 -9.16 12.61 1.13
C ALA A 90 -7.64 12.58 1.33
N VAL A 91 -6.92 12.06 0.34
CA VAL A 91 -5.46 12.19 0.24
C VAL A 91 -5.17 13.20 -0.86
N ILE A 92 -4.46 14.27 -0.52
CA ILE A 92 -3.92 15.20 -1.50
C ILE A 92 -2.53 14.72 -1.90
N THR A 93 -2.31 14.53 -3.19
CA THR A 93 -1.02 14.12 -3.75
C THR A 93 -0.45 15.26 -4.58
N ALA A 94 0.70 15.77 -4.19
CA ALA A 94 1.52 16.65 -5.02
C ALA A 94 2.42 15.79 -5.92
N THR A 95 2.45 16.11 -7.21
CA THR A 95 3.28 15.43 -8.22
C THR A 95 4.04 16.45 -9.05
N THR A 96 5.36 16.36 -9.11
CA THR A 96 6.22 17.22 -9.95
C THR A 96 6.38 16.65 -11.36
N SER A 97 6.92 17.45 -12.29
CA SER A 97 7.09 17.07 -13.69
C SER A 97 8.04 15.88 -13.92
N ASP A 98 8.97 15.65 -12.99
CA ASP A 98 9.90 14.51 -12.96
C ASP A 98 9.31 13.25 -12.30
N GLY A 99 8.06 13.32 -11.81
CA GLY A 99 7.31 12.19 -11.25
C GLY A 99 7.54 11.94 -9.75
N GLN A 100 8.21 12.83 -9.01
CA GLN A 100 8.25 12.73 -7.56
C GLN A 100 6.89 13.03 -6.95
N THR A 101 6.58 12.39 -5.81
CA THR A 101 5.29 12.54 -5.13
C THR A 101 5.44 12.76 -3.64
N ALA A 102 4.50 13.51 -3.06
CA ALA A 102 4.34 13.71 -1.63
C ALA A 102 2.84 13.80 -1.32
N THR A 103 2.43 13.35 -0.13
CA THR A 103 1.01 13.24 0.22
C THR A 103 0.66 13.92 1.53
N CYS A 104 -0.58 14.40 1.62
CA CYS A 104 -1.19 14.97 2.82
C CYS A 104 -2.55 14.32 3.06
N ASN A 105 -2.79 13.84 4.28
CA ASN A 105 -4.08 13.30 4.70
C ASN A 105 -4.99 14.45 5.13
N VAL A 106 -6.06 14.70 4.37
CA VAL A 106 -7.01 15.76 4.65
C VAL A 106 -8.25 15.16 5.28
N HIS A 107 -8.50 15.54 6.52
CA HIS A 107 -9.71 15.21 7.27
C HIS A 107 -10.65 16.41 7.20
N VAL A 108 -11.85 16.21 6.66
CA VAL A 108 -12.90 17.21 6.67
C VAL A 108 -13.94 16.78 7.69
N VAL A 109 -13.99 17.48 8.82
CA VAL A 109 -14.52 16.95 10.08
C VAL A 109 -15.22 18.02 10.90
N LEU A 110 -16.12 17.56 11.78
CA LEU A 110 -16.53 18.31 12.96
C LEU A 110 -15.52 18.04 14.08
N LYS A 111 -15.17 19.08 14.85
CA LYS A 111 -14.17 18.98 15.92
C LYS A 111 -14.89 18.84 17.27
N GLY A 112 -14.53 17.83 18.04
CA GLY A 112 -15.15 17.55 19.33
C GLY A 112 -14.14 17.21 20.41
N ILE A 113 -14.69 16.97 21.59
CA ILE A 113 -13.96 16.52 22.78
C ILE A 113 -14.77 15.44 23.49
N ASP A 114 -14.11 14.62 24.29
CA ASP A 114 -14.78 13.78 25.28
C ASP A 114 -14.38 14.17 26.70
N VAL A 115 -15.37 14.17 27.60
CA VAL A 115 -15.23 14.73 28.95
C VAL A 115 -15.90 13.88 30.01
N SER A 116 -15.41 14.02 31.23
CA SER A 116 -15.89 13.32 32.41
C SER A 116 -15.61 14.16 33.66
N ALA A 117 -15.79 13.57 34.84
CA ALA A 117 -15.34 14.14 36.10
C ALA A 117 -13.84 14.51 36.12
N TRP A 118 -13.00 13.91 35.26
CA TRP A 118 -11.56 14.20 35.20
C TRP A 118 -11.24 15.65 34.79
N GLN A 119 -12.12 16.29 34.03
CA GLN A 119 -11.95 17.70 33.61
C GLN A 119 -12.48 18.70 34.66
N GLY A 120 -13.21 18.23 35.67
CA GLY A 120 -13.81 19.07 36.69
C GLY A 120 -14.84 20.05 36.11
N SER A 121 -14.85 21.29 36.64
CA SER A 121 -15.76 22.33 36.16
C SER A 121 -15.30 22.92 34.83
N ILE A 122 -16.18 22.94 33.83
CA ILE A 122 -15.89 23.39 32.47
C ILE A 122 -16.60 24.71 32.16
N ASN A 123 -15.88 25.67 31.59
CA ASN A 123 -16.47 26.88 31.01
C ASN A 123 -16.88 26.60 29.56
N TRP A 124 -18.13 26.16 29.38
CA TRP A 124 -18.68 25.75 28.09
C TRP A 124 -18.81 26.89 27.07
N THR A 125 -18.92 28.15 27.50
CA THR A 125 -18.93 29.30 26.59
C THR A 125 -17.56 29.48 25.93
N SER A 126 -16.48 29.34 26.70
CA SER A 126 -15.12 29.36 26.18
C SER A 126 -14.86 28.18 25.24
N VAL A 127 -15.34 26.98 25.60
CA VAL A 127 -15.23 25.77 24.77
C VAL A 127 -15.97 25.94 23.43
N LYS A 128 -17.18 26.51 23.43
CA LYS A 128 -17.90 26.81 22.18
C LYS A 128 -17.13 27.81 21.33
N SER A 129 -16.61 28.87 21.97
CA SER A 129 -15.86 29.93 21.29
C SER A 129 -14.54 29.46 20.69
N SER A 130 -13.94 28.38 21.22
CA SER A 130 -12.76 27.74 20.60
C SER A 130 -13.11 26.88 19.38
N GLY A 131 -14.39 26.77 19.03
CA GLY A 131 -14.85 26.04 17.85
C GLY A 131 -15.12 24.55 18.10
N VAL A 132 -15.41 24.14 19.33
CA VAL A 132 -15.90 22.78 19.59
C VAL A 132 -17.33 22.66 19.09
N ASP A 133 -17.55 21.66 18.23
CA ASP A 133 -18.81 21.38 17.55
C ASP A 133 -19.67 20.38 18.36
N PHE A 134 -19.02 19.37 18.95
CA PHE A 134 -19.67 18.33 19.75
C PHE A 134 -18.85 17.93 20.99
N ALA A 135 -19.53 17.31 21.97
CA ALA A 135 -18.91 16.69 23.14
C ALA A 135 -19.51 15.30 23.41
N ILE A 136 -18.66 14.32 23.72
CA ILE A 136 -19.09 12.98 24.18
C ILE A 136 -18.84 12.90 25.69
N ILE A 137 -19.91 12.81 26.48
CA ILE A 137 -19.86 13.01 27.94
C ILE A 137 -20.00 11.66 28.66
N ARG A 138 -19.12 11.36 29.61
CA ARG A 138 -19.24 10.13 30.40
C ARG A 138 -20.53 10.13 31.22
N THR A 139 -21.35 9.11 31.05
CA THR A 139 -22.49 8.82 31.95
C THR A 139 -22.00 8.27 33.28
N GLY A 140 -21.19 7.21 33.23
CA GLY A 140 -20.68 6.48 34.37
C GLY A 140 -19.76 5.34 33.93
N TYR A 141 -19.49 4.43 34.86
CA TYR A 141 -18.61 3.28 34.63
C TYR A 141 -19.05 2.04 35.41
N GLY A 142 -19.08 0.85 34.80
CA GLY A 142 -19.59 -0.35 35.47
C GLY A 142 -21.05 -0.22 35.91
N SER A 143 -21.50 -1.09 36.81
CA SER A 143 -22.92 -1.11 37.23
C SER A 143 -23.18 -1.64 38.64
N GLU A 144 -22.16 -1.81 39.46
CA GLU A 144 -22.23 -2.45 40.78
C GLU A 144 -22.77 -1.51 41.89
N GLN A 145 -22.53 -0.21 41.78
CA GLN A 145 -22.83 0.85 42.76
C GLN A 145 -23.21 2.14 42.02
N TRP A 146 -24.45 2.22 41.53
CA TRP A 146 -24.89 3.27 40.60
C TRP A 146 -24.68 4.69 41.13
N ASP A 147 -24.87 4.90 42.43
CA ASP A 147 -24.69 6.20 43.11
C ASP A 147 -23.24 6.70 43.08
N LYS A 148 -22.26 5.78 43.14
CA LYS A 148 -20.82 6.11 43.12
C LYS A 148 -20.22 6.05 41.73
N GLN A 149 -20.84 5.28 40.85
CA GLN A 149 -20.35 5.03 39.50
C GLN A 149 -20.98 5.93 38.44
N THR A 150 -22.02 6.69 38.80
CA THR A 150 -22.49 7.81 37.97
C THR A 150 -21.42 8.90 37.98
N ASP A 151 -21.07 9.41 36.80
CA ASP A 151 -20.10 10.49 36.70
C ASP A 151 -20.66 11.76 37.38
N ALA A 152 -19.96 12.23 38.41
CA ALA A 152 -20.42 13.35 39.24
C ALA A 152 -20.60 14.67 38.45
N TYR A 153 -19.98 14.80 37.28
CA TYR A 153 -20.07 15.98 36.42
C TYR A 153 -21.00 15.77 35.23
N PHE A 154 -21.61 14.59 35.04
CA PHE A 154 -22.48 14.31 33.89
C PHE A 154 -23.56 15.38 33.68
N ASN A 155 -24.33 15.70 34.73
CA ASN A 155 -25.42 16.68 34.63
C ASN A 155 -24.89 18.07 34.25
N ALA A 156 -23.86 18.55 34.95
CA ALA A 156 -23.28 19.87 34.68
C ALA A 156 -22.67 19.98 33.27
N ASN A 157 -22.04 18.90 32.81
CA ASN A 157 -21.46 18.83 31.47
C ASN A 157 -22.54 18.79 30.40
N TYR A 158 -23.57 17.95 30.56
CA TYR A 158 -24.69 17.88 29.63
C TYR A 158 -25.42 19.22 29.52
N ASP A 159 -25.81 19.80 30.66
CA ASP A 159 -26.58 21.04 30.71
C ASP A 159 -25.73 22.21 30.17
N GLY A 160 -24.44 22.26 30.52
CA GLY A 160 -23.52 23.29 30.04
C GLY A 160 -23.24 23.21 28.53
N ALA A 161 -22.99 22.02 28.00
CA ALA A 161 -22.75 21.82 26.57
C ALA A 161 -24.00 22.17 25.74
N THR A 162 -25.16 21.63 26.12
CA THR A 162 -26.42 21.88 25.41
C THR A 162 -26.84 23.35 25.45
N ALA A 163 -26.70 24.03 26.60
CA ALA A 163 -27.01 25.46 26.73
C ALA A 163 -26.13 26.36 25.83
N ASN A 164 -24.92 25.90 25.46
CA ASN A 164 -24.02 26.61 24.56
C ASN A 164 -24.08 26.11 23.10
N GLY A 165 -25.06 25.28 22.76
CA GLY A 165 -25.25 24.77 21.39
C GLY A 165 -24.12 23.85 20.91
N ILE A 166 -23.46 23.16 21.85
CA ILE A 166 -22.54 22.05 21.54
C ILE A 166 -23.38 20.78 21.45
N LYS A 167 -23.17 20.00 20.39
CA LYS A 167 -23.89 18.74 20.15
C LYS A 167 -23.43 17.67 21.13
N VAL A 168 -24.37 16.93 21.73
CA VAL A 168 -24.04 16.01 22.83
C VAL A 168 -24.25 14.56 22.45
N GLY A 169 -23.21 13.76 22.67
CA GLY A 169 -23.27 12.31 22.80
C GLY A 169 -22.81 11.91 24.18
N VAL A 170 -22.82 10.61 24.46
CA VAL A 170 -22.34 10.12 25.76
C VAL A 170 -21.56 8.83 25.62
N TYR A 171 -20.81 8.46 26.66
CA TYR A 171 -20.23 7.14 26.77
C TYR A 171 -20.45 6.50 28.14
N HIS A 172 -20.31 5.19 28.22
CA HIS A 172 -20.33 4.42 29.45
C HIS A 172 -19.14 3.46 29.48
N PHE A 173 -18.24 3.65 30.44
CA PHE A 173 -17.03 2.82 30.56
C PHE A 173 -17.38 1.44 31.10
N SER A 174 -16.99 0.39 30.40
CA SER A 174 -17.39 -0.97 30.71
C SER A 174 -16.37 -1.71 31.57
N TYR A 175 -16.86 -2.42 32.58
CA TYR A 175 -16.14 -3.49 33.27
C TYR A 175 -16.76 -4.87 32.99
N ALA A 176 -17.82 -4.94 32.19
CA ALA A 176 -18.55 -6.17 31.92
C ALA A 176 -17.65 -7.25 31.27
N THR A 177 -17.60 -8.40 31.92
CA THR A 177 -17.01 -9.65 31.38
C THR A 177 -18.06 -10.71 31.05
N THR A 178 -19.34 -10.37 31.26
CA THR A 178 -20.48 -11.24 30.95
C THR A 178 -21.59 -10.43 30.27
N VAL A 179 -22.43 -11.12 29.48
CA VAL A 179 -23.61 -10.52 28.84
C VAL A 179 -24.58 -9.93 29.87
N ALA A 180 -24.75 -10.58 31.02
CA ALA A 180 -25.62 -10.09 32.10
C ALA A 180 -25.11 -8.76 32.66
N ALA A 181 -23.80 -8.62 32.89
CA ALA A 181 -23.20 -7.37 33.34
C ALA A 181 -23.37 -6.24 32.31
N ALA A 182 -23.20 -6.53 31.01
CA ALA A 182 -23.45 -5.53 29.96
C ALA A 182 -24.91 -5.03 29.96
N ALA A 183 -25.87 -5.90 30.26
CA ALA A 183 -27.28 -5.52 30.40
C ALA A 183 -27.55 -4.66 31.65
N GLU A 184 -26.78 -4.84 32.73
CA GLU A 184 -26.83 -3.97 33.92
C GLU A 184 -26.21 -2.59 33.61
N GLU A 185 -25.06 -2.56 32.95
CA GLU A 185 -24.40 -1.32 32.50
C GLU A 185 -25.32 -0.51 31.56
N ALA A 186 -26.02 -1.17 30.63
CA ALA A 186 -27.00 -0.50 29.78
C ALA A 186 -28.16 0.11 30.58
N ARG A 187 -28.67 -0.61 31.60
CA ARG A 187 -29.74 -0.10 32.46
C ARG A 187 -29.28 1.08 33.30
N MET A 188 -28.06 1.03 33.82
CA MET A 188 -27.47 2.17 34.52
C MET A 188 -27.33 3.38 33.60
N CYS A 189 -26.74 3.19 32.41
CA CYS A 189 -26.58 4.25 31.40
C CYS A 189 -27.93 4.91 31.06
N LEU A 190 -28.97 4.11 30.77
CA LEU A 190 -30.31 4.61 30.45
C LEU A 190 -30.97 5.33 31.64
N SER A 191 -30.73 4.88 32.88
CA SER A 191 -31.23 5.56 34.08
C SER A 191 -30.62 6.95 34.28
N ILE A 192 -29.33 7.10 33.97
CA ILE A 192 -28.59 8.37 34.03
C ILE A 192 -29.09 9.32 32.92
N LEU A 193 -29.29 8.77 31.71
CA LEU A 193 -29.84 9.53 30.60
C LEU A 193 -31.26 10.02 30.89
N ASN A 194 -32.11 9.21 31.54
CA ASN A 194 -33.47 9.58 31.95
C ASN A 194 -34.29 10.25 30.84
N GLY A 195 -34.18 9.76 29.60
CA GLY A 195 -34.89 10.32 28.44
C GLY A 195 -34.31 11.61 27.85
N ARG A 196 -33.15 12.10 28.33
CA ARG A 196 -32.46 13.27 27.77
C ARG A 196 -32.15 13.06 26.29
N LYS A 197 -32.42 14.07 25.48
CA LYS A 197 -32.13 14.03 24.04
C LYS A 197 -30.62 14.04 23.79
N LEU A 198 -30.16 13.24 22.84
CA LEU A 198 -28.79 13.26 22.34
C LEU A 198 -28.78 13.63 20.86
N ASP A 199 -27.74 14.33 20.44
CA ASP A 199 -27.43 14.54 19.02
C ASP A 199 -26.51 13.43 18.52
N TYR A 200 -25.56 12.97 19.34
CA TYR A 200 -24.57 11.93 19.02
C TYR A 200 -24.90 10.59 19.72
N PRO A 201 -24.30 9.47 19.29
CA PRO A 201 -24.57 8.16 19.88
C PRO A 201 -24.22 8.04 21.38
N VAL A 202 -24.78 7.00 21.99
CA VAL A 202 -24.27 6.42 23.24
C VAL A 202 -23.19 5.42 22.87
N PHE A 203 -21.94 5.72 23.24
CA PHE A 203 -20.81 4.84 23.02
C PHE A 203 -20.59 3.91 24.21
N TYR A 204 -20.46 2.62 23.94
CA TYR A 204 -19.99 1.64 24.91
C TYR A 204 -18.48 1.56 24.87
N ASP A 205 -17.83 1.98 25.95
CA ASP A 205 -16.39 2.13 26.04
C ASP A 205 -15.77 0.84 26.59
N ILE A 206 -15.05 0.13 25.70
CA ILE A 206 -14.43 -1.17 25.96
C ILE A 206 -12.91 -1.02 25.84
N GLU A 207 -12.24 -0.97 26.99
CA GLU A 207 -10.78 -0.83 27.04
C GLU A 207 -10.12 -1.75 28.08
N ASP A 208 -10.90 -2.22 29.06
CA ASP A 208 -10.39 -2.84 30.26
C ASP A 208 -9.57 -4.10 29.96
N SER A 209 -8.49 -4.27 30.70
CA SER A 209 -7.55 -5.37 30.48
C SER A 209 -8.20 -6.75 30.65
N THR A 210 -9.21 -6.88 31.52
CA THR A 210 -9.93 -8.14 31.75
C THR A 210 -10.80 -8.54 30.56
N GLN A 211 -11.20 -7.58 29.73
CA GLN A 211 -11.99 -7.83 28.53
C GLN A 211 -11.13 -8.34 27.36
N ARG A 212 -9.82 -8.05 27.36
CA ARG A 212 -8.87 -8.46 26.30
C ARG A 212 -8.62 -9.96 26.24
N VAL A 213 -8.81 -10.67 27.36
CA VAL A 213 -8.65 -12.14 27.43
C VAL A 213 -9.90 -12.89 27.02
N LEU A 214 -11.04 -12.20 26.84
CA LEU A 214 -12.29 -12.82 26.42
C LEU A 214 -12.22 -13.21 24.94
N SER A 215 -12.95 -14.27 24.59
CA SER A 215 -13.09 -14.65 23.18
C SER A 215 -13.77 -13.53 22.39
N ARG A 216 -13.48 -13.47 21.08
CA ARG A 216 -14.12 -12.54 20.16
C ARG A 216 -15.65 -12.66 20.23
N GLU A 217 -16.17 -13.88 20.29
CA GLU A 217 -17.61 -14.16 20.32
C GLU A 217 -18.25 -13.62 21.61
N LEU A 218 -17.60 -13.82 22.76
CA LEU A 218 -18.11 -13.35 24.04
C LEU A 218 -18.07 -11.82 24.12
N LEU A 219 -16.94 -11.19 23.79
CA LEU A 219 -16.83 -9.74 23.87
C LEU A 219 -17.76 -9.05 22.86
N SER A 220 -17.95 -9.64 21.68
CA SER A 220 -18.96 -9.15 20.72
C SER A 220 -20.38 -9.28 21.26
N SER A 221 -20.71 -10.36 21.97
CA SER A 221 -22.03 -10.54 22.59
C SER A 221 -22.27 -9.52 23.72
N ILE A 222 -21.23 -9.22 24.51
CA ILE A 222 -21.25 -8.18 25.55
C ILE A 222 -21.54 -6.82 24.92
N ALA A 223 -20.77 -6.43 23.91
CA ALA A 223 -20.94 -5.15 23.21
C ALA A 223 -22.32 -5.04 22.54
N GLN A 224 -22.76 -6.10 21.85
CA GLN A 224 -24.07 -6.15 21.21
C GLN A 224 -25.20 -6.00 22.24
N THR A 225 -25.10 -6.66 23.39
CA THR A 225 -26.15 -6.60 24.43
C THR A 225 -26.36 -5.17 24.92
N PHE A 226 -25.28 -4.45 25.21
CA PHE A 226 -25.38 -3.06 25.60
C PHE A 226 -25.99 -2.22 24.48
N CYS A 227 -25.43 -2.31 23.27
CA CYS A 227 -25.86 -1.47 22.15
C CYS A 227 -27.32 -1.71 21.73
N SER A 228 -27.77 -2.97 21.69
CA SER A 228 -29.17 -3.30 21.38
C SER A 228 -30.15 -2.75 22.43
N ALA A 229 -29.76 -2.72 23.71
CA ALA A 229 -30.59 -2.14 24.77
C ALA A 229 -30.72 -0.61 24.61
N ILE A 230 -29.62 0.07 24.25
CA ILE A 230 -29.59 1.49 23.93
C ILE A 230 -30.49 1.82 22.72
N GLU A 231 -30.39 1.03 21.64
CA GLU A 231 -31.23 1.22 20.45
C GLU A 231 -32.71 0.97 20.73
N SER A 232 -33.01 -0.05 21.55
CA SER A 232 -34.39 -0.34 21.99
C SER A 232 -35.00 0.81 22.79
N ALA A 233 -34.17 1.62 23.46
CA ALA A 233 -34.59 2.83 24.17
C ALA A 233 -34.69 4.07 23.27
N GLY A 234 -34.41 3.95 21.97
CA GLY A 234 -34.55 5.02 20.97
C GLY A 234 -33.29 5.85 20.74
N TYR A 235 -32.13 5.45 21.28
CA TYR A 235 -30.85 6.13 21.05
C TYR A 235 -30.02 5.44 19.97
N LYS A 236 -29.18 6.18 19.26
CA LYS A 236 -28.12 5.57 18.45
C LYS A 236 -27.06 4.96 19.37
N ALA A 237 -26.55 3.78 19.02
CA ALA A 237 -25.51 3.10 19.77
C ALA A 237 -24.21 3.00 18.97
N GLY A 238 -23.09 3.14 19.66
CA GLY A 238 -21.76 2.94 19.12
C GLY A 238 -20.85 2.23 20.10
N ILE A 239 -19.65 1.86 19.63
CA ILE A 239 -18.61 1.24 20.45
C ILE A 239 -17.37 2.13 20.37
N TYR A 240 -16.75 2.37 21.51
CA TYR A 240 -15.44 3.01 21.63
C TYR A 240 -14.39 1.99 22.04
N SER A 241 -13.22 2.05 21.37
CA SER A 241 -12.07 1.21 21.69
C SER A 241 -10.83 1.59 20.86
N SER A 242 -9.66 1.09 21.27
CA SER A 242 -8.44 1.09 20.44
C SER A 242 -8.56 0.19 19.19
N PRO A 243 -7.83 0.50 18.09
CA PRO A 243 -7.72 -0.37 16.93
C PRO A 243 -7.25 -1.79 17.25
N SER A 244 -6.43 -1.97 18.29
CA SER A 244 -5.95 -3.29 18.68
C SER A 244 -7.10 -4.22 19.03
N ILE A 245 -8.01 -3.80 19.91
CA ILE A 245 -9.17 -4.61 20.31
C ILE A 245 -10.19 -4.69 19.16
N PHE A 246 -10.41 -3.58 18.44
CA PHE A 246 -11.33 -3.55 17.29
C PHE A 246 -10.94 -4.56 16.19
N ASN A 247 -9.65 -4.65 15.87
CA ASN A 247 -9.15 -5.58 14.87
C ASN A 247 -9.00 -7.02 15.42
N SER A 248 -9.19 -7.25 16.73
CA SER A 248 -9.10 -8.58 17.36
C SER A 248 -10.43 -9.01 17.99
N ASN A 249 -10.66 -8.69 19.26
CA ASN A 249 -11.75 -9.20 20.08
C ASN A 249 -13.12 -8.63 19.66
N LEU A 250 -13.14 -7.45 19.03
CA LEU A 250 -14.36 -6.78 18.54
C LEU A 250 -14.47 -6.81 17.00
N SER A 251 -13.80 -7.76 16.34
CA SER A 251 -13.78 -7.87 14.87
C SER A 251 -14.98 -8.61 14.26
N SER A 252 -15.96 -9.02 15.07
CA SER A 252 -17.14 -9.75 14.59
C SER A 252 -18.09 -8.82 13.83
N SER A 253 -18.56 -9.27 12.66
CA SER A 253 -19.50 -8.52 11.82
C SER A 253 -20.87 -8.29 12.47
N VAL A 254 -21.17 -9.01 13.56
CA VAL A 254 -22.37 -8.75 14.37
C VAL A 254 -22.39 -7.31 14.94
N LEU A 255 -21.23 -6.66 15.01
CA LEU A 255 -21.06 -5.30 15.49
C LEU A 255 -21.08 -4.25 14.38
N ASP A 256 -21.12 -4.65 13.11
CA ASP A 256 -21.11 -3.73 11.96
C ASP A 256 -22.26 -2.69 11.95
N PRO A 257 -23.47 -3.00 12.47
CA PRO A 257 -24.55 -2.00 12.54
C PRO A 257 -24.27 -0.82 13.48
N TYR A 258 -23.36 -0.98 14.46
CA TYR A 258 -23.10 0.06 15.46
C TYR A 258 -22.00 1.01 15.00
N ASP A 259 -22.12 2.29 15.38
CA ASP A 259 -21.08 3.28 15.09
C ASP A 259 -19.76 2.93 15.79
N LYS A 260 -18.65 3.42 15.24
CA LYS A 260 -17.30 3.15 15.76
C LYS A 260 -16.60 4.47 16.10
N TRP A 261 -16.19 4.59 17.35
CA TRP A 261 -15.35 5.64 17.87
C TRP A 261 -13.97 5.07 18.19
N VAL A 262 -12.99 5.38 17.35
CA VAL A 262 -11.67 4.72 17.38
C VAL A 262 -10.68 5.60 18.14
N ALA A 263 -9.95 5.03 19.11
CA ALA A 263 -8.86 5.72 19.80
C ALA A 263 -7.49 5.36 19.21
N HIS A 264 -6.89 6.26 18.43
CA HIS A 264 -5.54 6.03 17.90
C HIS A 264 -4.74 7.32 17.74
N TRP A 265 -3.80 7.54 18.64
CA TRP A 265 -3.09 8.80 18.75
C TRP A 265 -1.72 8.77 18.05
N GLY A 266 -1.19 9.96 17.75
CA GLY A 266 0.16 10.11 17.18
C GLY A 266 0.31 9.61 15.74
N VAL A 267 -0.81 9.47 15.02
CA VAL A 267 -0.86 9.02 13.63
C VAL A 267 -1.64 9.99 12.77
N ASP A 268 -1.42 9.92 11.45
CA ASP A 268 -2.18 10.73 10.50
C ASP A 268 -3.52 10.11 10.12
N ILE A 269 -3.65 8.79 10.26
CA ILE A 269 -4.86 7.99 10.03
C ILE A 269 -4.98 6.92 11.11
N ALA A 270 -6.18 6.74 11.68
CA ALA A 270 -6.47 5.62 12.57
C ALA A 270 -6.32 4.27 11.85
N ARG A 271 -5.59 3.32 12.45
CA ARG A 271 -5.26 2.01 11.88
C ARG A 271 -6.35 0.97 12.17
N TYR A 272 -7.58 1.29 11.80
CA TYR A 272 -8.74 0.40 11.90
C TYR A 272 -9.16 -0.02 10.49
N SER A 273 -9.38 -1.33 10.29
CA SER A 273 -9.59 -1.90 8.96
C SER A 273 -10.99 -1.69 8.40
N ASN A 274 -11.94 -1.31 9.24
CA ASN A 274 -13.33 -1.10 8.87
C ASN A 274 -13.69 0.38 8.96
N PRO A 275 -14.84 0.77 8.38
CA PRO A 275 -15.33 2.14 8.47
C PRO A 275 -15.56 2.58 9.93
N TYR A 276 -15.24 3.84 10.25
CA TYR A 276 -15.54 4.47 11.54
C TYR A 276 -16.09 5.89 11.38
N THR A 277 -16.78 6.37 12.42
CA THR A 277 -17.50 7.65 12.37
C THR A 277 -16.88 8.72 13.25
N VAL A 278 -16.18 8.30 14.32
CA VAL A 278 -15.49 9.21 15.23
C VAL A 278 -14.06 8.69 15.45
N TRP A 279 -13.09 9.59 15.52
CA TRP A 279 -11.70 9.28 15.81
C TRP A 279 -11.18 10.17 16.92
N GLN A 280 -10.86 9.58 18.07
CA GLN A 280 -10.08 10.22 19.11
C GLN A 280 -8.61 10.20 18.66
N TYR A 281 -8.09 11.36 18.28
CA TYR A 281 -6.80 11.48 17.60
C TYR A 281 -5.66 11.94 18.51
N GLY A 282 -5.99 12.37 19.72
CA GLY A 282 -5.02 12.83 20.70
C GLY A 282 -5.67 13.58 21.84
N SER A 283 -4.85 14.34 22.56
CA SER A 283 -5.25 15.18 23.70
C SER A 283 -4.56 16.53 23.59
N ALA A 284 -5.28 17.62 23.90
CA ALA A 284 -4.77 18.99 23.77
C ALA A 284 -5.43 19.94 24.77
N SER A 285 -4.86 21.14 24.95
CA SER A 285 -5.47 22.20 25.75
C SER A 285 -6.63 22.84 24.99
N VAL A 286 -7.77 23.01 25.66
CA VAL A 286 -8.96 23.69 25.12
C VAL A 286 -9.35 24.84 26.06
N PRO A 287 -9.50 26.07 25.56
CA PRO A 287 -9.97 27.20 26.36
C PRO A 287 -11.26 26.87 27.12
N GLY A 288 -11.23 27.05 28.44
CA GLY A 288 -12.36 26.75 29.33
C GLY A 288 -12.27 25.40 30.05
N ILE A 289 -11.26 24.58 29.75
CA ILE A 289 -10.98 23.33 30.45
C ILE A 289 -9.58 23.43 31.07
N SER A 290 -9.44 22.97 32.32
CA SER A 290 -8.13 22.90 32.98
C SER A 290 -7.38 21.65 32.53
N GLY A 291 -6.14 21.82 32.09
CA GLY A 291 -5.30 20.72 31.61
C GLY A 291 -5.64 20.30 30.17
N ALA A 292 -5.17 19.12 29.79
CA ALA A 292 -5.46 18.54 28.49
C ALA A 292 -6.83 17.84 28.51
N VAL A 293 -7.50 17.86 27.37
CA VAL A 293 -8.74 17.10 27.12
C VAL A 293 -8.61 16.38 25.80
N ASP A 294 -9.20 15.21 25.74
CA ASP A 294 -9.19 14.35 24.57
C ASP A 294 -9.91 15.03 23.40
N GLN A 295 -9.39 14.78 22.20
CA GLN A 295 -9.76 15.49 20.98
C GLN A 295 -10.29 14.50 19.95
N ASP A 296 -11.45 14.84 19.41
CA ASP A 296 -12.18 13.98 18.49
C ASP A 296 -12.44 14.65 17.15
N TYR A 297 -12.34 13.85 16.10
CA TYR A 297 -12.94 14.16 14.82
C TYR A 297 -14.18 13.33 14.62
N SER A 298 -15.27 13.98 14.23
CA SER A 298 -16.43 13.29 13.69
C SER A 298 -16.54 13.53 12.20
N TYR A 299 -16.67 12.43 11.46
CA TYR A 299 -16.88 12.43 10.01
C TYR A 299 -18.37 12.35 9.64
N VAL A 300 -19.25 12.36 10.65
CA VAL A 300 -20.70 12.27 10.50
C VAL A 300 -21.32 13.41 11.31
N ASP A 301 -22.16 14.22 10.67
CA ASP A 301 -23.00 15.16 11.40
C ASP A 301 -24.28 14.45 11.85
N TYR A 302 -24.24 13.86 13.04
CA TYR A 302 -25.37 13.17 13.65
C TYR A 302 -26.55 14.10 13.99
N SER A 303 -26.33 15.41 14.03
CA SER A 303 -27.40 16.38 14.27
C SER A 303 -28.22 16.67 13.02
N SER A 304 -27.75 16.25 11.84
CA SER A 304 -28.42 16.39 10.56
C SER A 304 -29.16 15.11 10.17
N SER A 305 -30.42 15.22 9.76
CA SER A 305 -31.24 14.07 9.32
C SER A 305 -30.97 13.65 7.86
N SER A 306 -30.08 14.35 7.16
CA SER A 306 -29.95 14.32 5.69
C SER A 306 -28.58 13.82 5.19
N GLN A 307 -27.65 13.50 6.08
CA GLN A 307 -26.31 13.05 5.68
C GLN A 307 -26.21 11.52 5.71
N PRO A 308 -25.65 10.89 4.65
CA PRO A 308 -25.24 9.49 4.72
C PRO A 308 -24.22 9.34 5.86
N THR A 309 -24.42 8.35 6.73
CA THR A 309 -23.42 7.95 7.75
C THR A 309 -22.28 7.18 7.09
N ASN A 310 -21.75 7.68 5.96
CA ASN A 310 -20.68 7.03 5.20
C ASN A 310 -19.44 7.00 6.10
N PRO A 311 -19.13 5.86 6.71
CA PRO A 311 -18.08 5.84 7.69
C PRO A 311 -16.74 5.84 6.94
N VAL A 312 -15.78 6.56 7.49
CA VAL A 312 -14.52 6.81 6.79
C VAL A 312 -13.65 5.56 6.89
N GLN A 313 -13.35 4.94 5.74
CA GLN A 313 -12.39 3.85 5.62
C GLN A 313 -11.03 4.40 5.21
N ASP A 314 -9.94 3.85 5.76
CA ASP A 314 -8.57 4.18 5.36
C ASP A 314 -8.38 4.06 3.83
N PRO A 315 -8.07 5.14 3.08
CA PRO A 315 -7.91 5.09 1.63
C PRO A 315 -6.66 4.27 1.25
N SER A 316 -5.73 4.10 2.19
CA SER A 316 -4.58 3.20 2.06
C SER A 316 -4.91 1.76 2.44
N GLN A 317 -6.03 1.52 3.15
CA GLN A 317 -6.61 0.19 3.33
C GLN A 317 -7.82 0.04 2.43
N THR A 318 -7.52 -0.40 1.21
CA THR A 318 -8.45 -1.29 0.49
C THR A 318 -9.00 -2.31 1.51
N PRO A 319 -10.31 -2.62 1.53
CA PRO A 319 -10.85 -3.66 2.40
C PRO A 319 -9.93 -4.88 2.36
N SER A 320 -9.79 -5.59 3.47
CA SER A 320 -9.05 -6.86 3.53
C SER A 320 -9.72 -7.95 2.67
N THR A 321 -9.90 -7.72 1.39
CA THR A 321 -9.65 -8.72 0.37
C THR A 321 -8.16 -8.96 0.41
N THR A 322 -7.72 -10.16 0.77
CA THR A 322 -6.35 -10.60 0.56
C THR A 322 -5.95 -10.18 -0.86
N THR A 323 -5.08 -9.19 -1.01
CA THR A 323 -4.64 -8.76 -2.34
C THR A 323 -4.08 -10.01 -3.01
N PHE A 324 -4.67 -10.42 -4.13
CA PHE A 324 -4.24 -11.59 -4.88
C PHE A 324 -4.39 -11.24 -6.36
N LYS A 325 -3.43 -10.45 -6.84
CA LYS A 325 -3.47 -9.86 -8.19
C LYS A 325 -2.26 -10.34 -8.99
N SER A 326 -2.51 -10.84 -10.19
CA SER A 326 -1.47 -11.03 -11.20
C SER A 326 -1.20 -9.70 -11.89
N ASP A 327 0.07 -9.38 -12.16
CA ASP A 327 0.44 -8.29 -13.08
C ASP A 327 0.21 -8.68 -14.55
N THR A 328 -0.06 -9.95 -14.81
CA THR A 328 -0.38 -10.50 -16.13
C THR A 328 -1.78 -11.08 -16.12
N THR A 329 -2.72 -10.37 -16.72
CA THR A 329 -4.13 -10.77 -16.85
C THR A 329 -4.55 -10.91 -18.31
N ALA A 330 -3.90 -10.19 -19.22
CA ALA A 330 -4.08 -10.35 -20.66
C ALA A 330 -3.36 -11.62 -21.17
N PRO A 331 -3.84 -12.21 -22.28
CA PRO A 331 -3.12 -13.29 -22.94
C PRO A 331 -1.69 -12.88 -23.31
N TYR A 332 -0.71 -13.69 -22.92
CA TYR A 332 0.70 -13.49 -23.25
C TYR A 332 1.09 -14.41 -24.40
N SER A 333 1.67 -13.86 -25.47
CA SER A 333 2.19 -14.67 -26.59
C SER A 333 3.70 -14.53 -26.69
N PHE A 334 4.42 -15.65 -26.69
CA PHE A 334 5.87 -15.62 -26.77
C PHE A 334 6.36 -15.03 -28.10
N GLY A 335 7.15 -13.95 -28.02
CA GLY A 335 7.83 -13.33 -29.15
C GLY A 335 9.16 -14.00 -29.49
N THR A 336 10.27 -13.29 -29.30
CA THR A 336 11.64 -13.84 -29.37
C THR A 336 12.11 -14.40 -28.02
N ASN A 337 11.45 -14.04 -26.93
CA ASN A 337 11.79 -14.47 -25.57
C ASN A 337 11.48 -15.96 -25.36
N SER A 338 12.35 -16.67 -24.63
CA SER A 338 12.14 -18.08 -24.26
C SER A 338 11.42 -18.25 -22.92
N SER A 339 11.32 -17.19 -22.12
CA SER A 339 10.63 -17.18 -20.82
C SER A 339 10.02 -15.81 -20.54
N TYR A 340 9.07 -15.77 -19.62
CA TYR A 340 8.41 -14.56 -19.13
C TYR A 340 8.15 -14.71 -17.63
N ILE A 341 8.35 -13.63 -16.87
CA ILE A 341 8.10 -13.61 -15.44
C ILE A 341 6.86 -12.77 -15.19
N TYR A 342 5.92 -13.32 -14.42
CA TYR A 342 4.77 -12.60 -13.90
C TYR A 342 4.81 -12.56 -12.37
N LYS A 343 4.21 -11.52 -11.80
CA LYS A 343 4.12 -11.30 -10.35
C LYS A 343 2.71 -11.55 -9.86
N ILE A 344 2.62 -12.31 -8.77
CA ILE A 344 1.44 -12.34 -7.91
C ILE A 344 1.70 -11.39 -6.74
N THR A 345 0.97 -10.29 -6.70
CA THR A 345 0.97 -9.36 -5.56
C THR A 345 0.03 -9.89 -4.49
N THR A 346 0.58 -10.17 -3.31
CA THR A 346 -0.19 -10.63 -2.16
C THR A 346 0.51 -10.32 -0.84
N THR A 347 -0.29 -10.13 0.20
CA THR A 347 0.16 -9.96 1.59
C THR A 347 0.33 -11.28 2.33
N SER A 348 -0.13 -12.40 1.75
CA SER A 348 0.02 -13.73 2.32
C SER A 348 1.48 -14.16 2.44
N SER A 349 1.82 -14.83 3.56
CA SER A 349 3.12 -15.47 3.76
C SER A 349 3.21 -16.88 3.14
N THR A 350 2.07 -17.47 2.78
CA THR A 350 1.95 -18.76 2.09
C THR A 350 2.20 -18.59 0.60
N ILE A 351 3.09 -19.43 0.04
CA ILE A 351 3.43 -19.42 -1.39
C ILE A 351 2.22 -19.92 -2.22
N PRO A 352 1.69 -19.11 -3.15
CA PRO A 352 0.62 -19.53 -4.04
C PRO A 352 1.04 -20.68 -4.97
N LYS A 353 0.10 -21.53 -5.36
CA LYS A 353 0.35 -22.65 -6.27
C LYS A 353 0.06 -22.24 -7.70
N ALA A 354 1.06 -22.31 -8.60
CA ALA A 354 0.88 -22.07 -10.03
C ALA A 354 0.87 -23.38 -10.83
N VAL A 355 -0.05 -23.51 -11.78
CA VAL A 355 -0.19 -24.67 -12.67
C VAL A 355 -0.40 -24.22 -14.12
N SER A 356 0.07 -25.04 -15.06
CA SER A 356 -0.20 -24.87 -16.49
C SER A 356 -1.16 -25.96 -16.94
N SER A 357 -2.22 -25.59 -17.68
CA SER A 357 -3.15 -26.56 -18.27
C SER A 357 -2.53 -27.39 -19.40
N ASN A 358 -1.41 -26.94 -19.97
CA ASN A 358 -0.70 -27.62 -21.06
C ASN A 358 0.81 -27.35 -20.94
N SER A 359 1.48 -28.06 -20.04
CA SER A 359 2.91 -27.91 -19.77
C SER A 359 3.82 -28.28 -20.95
N SER A 360 3.30 -29.03 -21.94
CA SER A 360 4.01 -29.37 -23.17
C SER A 360 4.11 -28.21 -24.16
N ALA A 361 3.27 -27.18 -24.03
CA ALA A 361 3.33 -25.94 -24.80
C ALA A 361 3.96 -24.78 -24.01
N VAL A 362 3.51 -24.58 -22.76
CA VAL A 362 4.06 -23.57 -21.85
C VAL A 362 4.14 -24.15 -20.44
N SER A 363 5.33 -24.22 -19.86
CA SER A 363 5.52 -24.66 -18.47
C SER A 363 5.54 -23.47 -17.51
N VAL A 364 5.21 -23.69 -16.24
CA VAL A 364 5.24 -22.68 -15.17
C VAL A 364 5.96 -23.21 -13.94
N ALA A 365 6.77 -22.38 -13.31
CA ALA A 365 7.45 -22.69 -12.05
C ALA A 365 7.52 -21.47 -11.12
N PHE A 366 7.53 -21.73 -9.82
CA PHE A 366 7.88 -20.72 -8.82
C PHE A 366 9.30 -20.21 -9.07
N TYR A 367 9.49 -18.89 -9.02
CA TYR A 367 10.79 -18.27 -9.26
C TYR A 367 11.41 -17.72 -7.98
N GLN A 368 10.76 -16.74 -7.34
CA GLN A 368 11.26 -16.17 -6.07
C GLN A 368 10.18 -15.44 -5.27
N LYS A 369 10.41 -15.26 -3.97
CA LYS A 369 9.63 -14.36 -3.10
C LYS A 369 10.15 -12.92 -3.25
N THR A 370 9.26 -11.94 -3.16
CA THR A 370 9.58 -10.50 -3.23
C THR A 370 8.90 -9.73 -2.10
N THR A 371 9.32 -8.49 -1.88
CA THR A 371 8.58 -7.55 -1.03
C THR A 371 7.20 -7.30 -1.67
N GLY A 372 6.14 -7.78 -1.02
CA GLY A 372 4.76 -7.64 -1.49
C GLY A 372 4.26 -8.70 -2.49
N GLY A 373 4.92 -9.87 -2.61
CA GLY A 373 4.37 -10.96 -3.43
C GLY A 373 5.36 -12.03 -3.87
N TYR A 374 5.03 -12.75 -4.93
CA TYR A 374 5.78 -13.89 -5.47
C TYR A 374 5.92 -13.77 -6.99
N LEU A 375 7.10 -14.12 -7.51
CA LEU A 375 7.36 -14.20 -8.95
C LEU A 375 7.29 -15.64 -9.43
N TYR A 376 6.71 -15.83 -10.61
CA TYR A 376 6.64 -17.10 -11.31
C TYR A 376 7.18 -16.92 -12.71
N ARG A 377 7.83 -17.97 -13.22
CA ARG A 377 8.38 -17.99 -14.57
C ARG A 377 7.57 -18.94 -15.44
N ILE A 378 7.04 -18.44 -16.55
CA ILE A 378 6.55 -19.27 -17.65
C ILE A 378 7.66 -19.45 -18.69
N THR A 379 7.76 -20.62 -19.30
CA THR A 379 8.76 -20.95 -20.31
C THR A 379 8.08 -21.45 -21.58
N ASN A 380 8.49 -20.93 -22.73
CA ASN A 380 8.03 -21.41 -24.03
C ASN A 380 8.60 -22.80 -24.28
N VAL A 381 7.75 -23.82 -24.42
CA VAL A 381 8.17 -25.20 -24.66
C VAL A 381 7.95 -25.57 -26.13
N ASN A 382 6.75 -25.37 -26.65
CA ASN A 382 6.38 -25.63 -28.05
C ASN A 382 5.24 -24.70 -28.49
N GLN A 383 4.89 -24.77 -29.78
CA GLN A 383 3.65 -24.17 -30.26
C GLN A 383 2.44 -24.77 -29.55
N GLY A 384 1.55 -23.92 -29.06
CA GLY A 384 0.31 -24.32 -28.40
C GLY A 384 -0.15 -23.25 -27.41
N SER A 385 -1.28 -23.47 -26.77
CA SER A 385 -1.81 -22.57 -25.76
C SER A 385 -1.96 -23.30 -24.43
N ALA A 386 -1.69 -22.60 -23.33
CA ALA A 386 -1.92 -23.08 -21.97
C ALA A 386 -2.56 -21.98 -21.13
N THR A 387 -3.53 -22.33 -20.29
CA THR A 387 -4.01 -21.45 -19.22
C THR A 387 -3.10 -21.63 -18.02
N ILE A 388 -2.50 -20.51 -17.58
CA ILE A 388 -1.68 -20.46 -16.38
C ILE A 388 -2.57 -20.00 -15.24
N THR A 389 -2.74 -20.85 -14.23
CA THR A 389 -3.61 -20.57 -13.07
C THR A 389 -2.77 -20.55 -11.81
N THR A 390 -2.90 -19.49 -11.01
CA THR A 390 -2.27 -19.39 -9.68
C THR A 390 -3.34 -19.30 -8.60
N THR A 391 -3.24 -20.13 -7.56
CA THR A 391 -4.23 -20.21 -6.48
C THR A 391 -3.61 -20.06 -5.09
N LEU A 392 -4.39 -19.52 -4.16
CA LEU A 392 -4.07 -19.42 -2.73
C LEU A 392 -5.36 -19.55 -1.92
N GLY A 393 -5.61 -20.73 -1.33
CA GLY A 393 -6.91 -21.05 -0.74
C GLY A 393 -8.00 -20.97 -1.82
N ASP A 394 -9.05 -20.18 -1.54
CA ASP A 394 -10.17 -19.94 -2.47
C ASP A 394 -9.87 -18.84 -3.52
N LEU A 395 -8.73 -18.16 -3.43
CA LEU A 395 -8.34 -17.11 -4.36
C LEU A 395 -7.68 -17.71 -5.59
N SER A 396 -8.01 -17.18 -6.77
CA SER A 396 -7.48 -17.64 -8.06
C SER A 396 -7.31 -16.49 -9.04
N THR A 397 -6.26 -16.56 -9.86
CA THR A 397 -6.07 -15.71 -11.03
C THR A 397 -5.51 -16.56 -12.16
N SER A 398 -5.87 -16.24 -13.39
CA SER A 398 -5.36 -16.95 -14.56
C SER A 398 -5.19 -16.04 -15.77
N PHE A 399 -4.33 -16.46 -16.69
CA PHE A 399 -4.18 -15.86 -18.01
C PHE A 399 -3.78 -16.93 -19.03
N THR A 400 -4.05 -16.67 -20.31
CA THR A 400 -3.64 -17.55 -21.40
C THR A 400 -2.20 -17.24 -21.82
N ALA A 401 -1.36 -18.27 -21.92
CA ALA A 401 -0.02 -18.18 -22.49
C ALA A 401 0.05 -18.97 -23.80
N ASN A 402 0.40 -18.30 -24.89
CA ASN A 402 0.55 -18.90 -26.21
C ASN A 402 2.03 -19.13 -26.50
N GLY A 403 2.42 -20.40 -26.44
CA GLY A 403 3.72 -20.88 -26.86
C GLY A 403 3.93 -20.72 -28.36
N LYS A 404 5.14 -20.36 -28.75
CA LYS A 404 5.55 -20.17 -30.15
C LYS A 404 6.40 -21.34 -30.60
N ALA A 405 6.27 -21.71 -31.87
CA ALA A 405 7.17 -22.65 -32.52
C ALA A 405 8.64 -22.22 -32.35
N ASN A 406 9.51 -23.21 -32.23
CA ASN A 406 10.94 -23.03 -31.97
C ASN A 406 11.62 -22.14 -33.00
N GLY A 407 12.61 -21.34 -32.58
CA GLY A 407 13.27 -20.32 -33.41
C GLY A 407 14.73 -20.06 -33.02
N VAL A 408 15.37 -19.09 -33.69
CA VAL A 408 16.74 -18.66 -33.40
C VAL A 408 16.74 -17.19 -33.00
N ILE A 409 17.25 -16.89 -31.81
CA ILE A 409 17.41 -15.53 -31.27
C ILE A 409 18.75 -14.97 -31.76
N SER A 410 18.78 -13.74 -32.25
CA SER A 410 20.02 -13.00 -32.55
C SER A 410 20.29 -11.96 -31.48
N ASP A 411 21.57 -11.75 -31.14
CA ASP A 411 22.02 -10.61 -30.33
C ASP A 411 21.91 -9.26 -31.07
N THR A 412 21.77 -9.29 -32.40
CA THR A 412 21.79 -8.11 -33.26
C THR A 412 20.66 -8.19 -34.28
N THR A 413 19.61 -7.41 -34.05
CA THR A 413 18.40 -7.43 -34.90
C THR A 413 18.19 -6.13 -35.69
N TYR A 414 18.90 -5.05 -35.32
CA TYR A 414 18.78 -3.75 -35.97
C TYR A 414 19.75 -3.61 -37.14
N PRO A 415 19.40 -2.84 -38.19
CA PRO A 415 20.31 -2.60 -39.30
C PRO A 415 21.55 -1.80 -38.90
N PHE A 416 22.70 -2.11 -39.50
CA PHE A 416 23.95 -1.36 -39.25
C PHE A 416 24.87 -1.33 -40.48
N THR A 417 25.91 -0.51 -40.42
CA THR A 417 26.88 -0.32 -41.50
C THR A 417 28.27 -0.77 -41.09
N ILE A 418 28.95 -1.50 -41.97
CA ILE A 418 30.39 -1.82 -41.86
C ILE A 418 31.14 -1.24 -43.06
N LYS A 419 32.43 -0.96 -42.90
CA LYS A 419 33.29 -0.59 -44.05
C LYS A 419 33.62 -1.82 -44.88
N ARG A 420 33.93 -1.65 -46.16
CA ARG A 420 34.59 -2.69 -46.98
C ARG A 420 35.80 -3.30 -46.26
N GLY A 421 35.89 -4.63 -46.22
CA GLY A 421 36.90 -5.39 -45.46
C GLY A 421 36.64 -5.47 -43.95
N GLY A 422 35.75 -4.65 -43.40
CA GLY A 422 35.30 -4.73 -42.01
C GLY A 422 34.58 -6.05 -41.72
N THR A 423 34.58 -6.45 -40.45
CA THR A 423 33.93 -7.69 -40.00
C THR A 423 33.00 -7.44 -38.82
N TYR A 424 31.93 -8.23 -38.72
CA TYR A 424 31.01 -8.23 -37.60
C TYR A 424 30.68 -9.67 -37.19
N GLN A 425 30.43 -9.93 -35.91
CA GLN A 425 30.09 -11.26 -35.41
C GLN A 425 28.75 -11.23 -34.68
N PHE A 426 27.80 -12.00 -35.18
CA PHE A 426 26.52 -12.26 -34.52
C PHE A 426 26.68 -13.39 -33.51
N LYS A 427 25.89 -13.34 -32.44
CA LYS A 427 25.57 -14.47 -31.57
C LYS A 427 24.12 -14.88 -31.81
N PHE A 428 23.94 -16.12 -32.24
CA PHE A 428 22.65 -16.74 -32.45
C PHE A 428 22.39 -17.85 -31.42
N THR A 429 21.21 -17.87 -30.80
CA THR A 429 20.85 -18.86 -29.77
C THR A 429 19.51 -19.51 -30.14
N PRO A 430 19.50 -20.80 -30.52
CA PRO A 430 18.26 -21.56 -30.65
C PRO A 430 17.45 -21.51 -29.36
N SER A 431 16.15 -21.32 -29.49
CA SER A 431 15.19 -21.21 -28.40
C SER A 431 14.08 -22.23 -28.61
N GLY A 432 13.78 -23.00 -27.55
CA GLY A 432 12.78 -24.07 -27.58
C GLY A 432 13.19 -25.32 -28.38
N THR A 433 14.40 -25.37 -28.94
CA THR A 433 14.85 -26.50 -29.78
C THR A 433 16.31 -26.86 -29.56
N SER A 434 16.61 -28.15 -29.71
CA SER A 434 17.97 -28.69 -29.83
C SER A 434 18.44 -28.77 -31.29
N ALA A 435 17.57 -28.45 -32.25
CA ALA A 435 17.89 -28.51 -33.67
C ALA A 435 19.02 -27.52 -34.02
N THR A 436 19.90 -27.95 -34.92
CA THR A 436 21.03 -27.15 -35.38
C THR A 436 20.58 -26.17 -36.46
N PRO A 437 20.63 -24.85 -36.24
CA PRO A 437 20.31 -23.88 -37.26
C PRO A 437 21.45 -23.74 -38.30
N THR A 438 21.09 -23.25 -39.49
CA THR A 438 22.04 -22.77 -40.51
C THR A 438 21.94 -21.25 -40.65
N PHE A 439 23.01 -20.60 -41.11
CA PHE A 439 23.09 -19.15 -41.27
C PHE A 439 23.59 -18.76 -42.65
N THR A 440 22.96 -17.76 -43.27
CA THR A 440 23.30 -17.31 -44.62
C THR A 440 23.27 -15.79 -44.75
N THR A 441 23.99 -15.25 -45.73
CA THR A 441 23.83 -13.86 -46.18
C THR A 441 22.95 -13.84 -47.43
N GLY A 442 22.13 -12.80 -47.59
CA GLY A 442 21.19 -12.70 -48.71
C GLY A 442 21.86 -12.38 -50.06
N ASN A 443 23.06 -11.81 -50.05
CA ASN A 443 23.85 -11.49 -51.23
C ASN A 443 25.34 -11.68 -50.92
N GLY A 444 25.89 -12.80 -51.39
CA GLY A 444 27.28 -13.19 -51.18
C GLY A 444 28.32 -12.24 -51.79
N SER A 445 27.93 -11.40 -52.76
CA SER A 445 28.82 -10.40 -53.37
C SER A 445 28.97 -9.14 -52.51
N VAL A 446 28.03 -8.87 -51.60
CA VAL A 446 28.05 -7.73 -50.66
C VAL A 446 28.61 -8.16 -49.30
N LEU A 447 28.15 -9.31 -48.78
CA LEU A 447 28.57 -9.86 -47.50
C LEU A 447 28.87 -11.35 -47.62
N LYS A 448 30.03 -11.77 -47.11
CA LYS A 448 30.38 -13.19 -47.00
C LYS A 448 30.49 -13.67 -45.55
N PRO A 449 30.14 -14.93 -45.25
CA PRO A 449 30.55 -15.57 -44.01
C PRO A 449 32.08 -15.71 -43.95
N VAL A 450 32.61 -15.58 -42.75
CA VAL A 450 34.03 -15.74 -42.42
C VAL A 450 34.24 -16.86 -41.41
N LEU A 451 33.34 -16.99 -40.43
CA LEU A 451 33.41 -18.00 -39.39
C LEU A 451 32.01 -18.40 -38.94
N GLN A 452 31.81 -19.67 -38.66
CA GLN A 452 30.70 -20.17 -37.86
C GLN A 452 31.24 -21.11 -36.79
N GLN A 453 31.00 -20.80 -35.52
CA GLN A 453 31.45 -21.63 -34.41
C GLN A 453 30.35 -21.80 -33.37
N LYS A 454 30.14 -23.02 -32.89
CA LYS A 454 29.24 -23.29 -31.77
C LYS A 454 30.01 -23.21 -30.46
N VAL A 455 29.49 -22.45 -29.49
CA VAL A 455 30.02 -22.38 -28.11
C VAL A 455 28.83 -22.48 -27.16
N GLY A 456 28.77 -23.57 -26.39
CA GLY A 456 27.62 -23.90 -25.56
C GLY A 456 26.34 -24.06 -26.40
N SER A 457 25.26 -23.40 -25.99
CA SER A 457 23.97 -23.38 -26.71
C SER A 457 23.90 -22.32 -27.82
N SER A 458 24.97 -21.56 -28.07
CA SER A 458 24.97 -20.45 -29.04
C SER A 458 25.92 -20.70 -30.21
N TYR A 459 25.63 -20.04 -31.34
CA TYR A 459 26.40 -20.04 -32.56
C TYR A 459 26.92 -18.62 -32.82
N TYR A 460 28.22 -18.50 -33.01
CA TYR A 460 28.89 -17.26 -33.35
C TYR A 460 29.15 -17.24 -34.85
N TYR A 461 28.51 -16.30 -35.55
CA TYR A 461 28.53 -16.21 -37.01
C TYR A 461 29.17 -14.88 -37.42
N LYS A 462 30.41 -14.95 -37.95
CA LYS A 462 31.19 -13.79 -38.38
C LYS A 462 31.01 -13.56 -39.87
N ILE A 463 30.76 -12.30 -40.25
CA ILE A 463 30.63 -11.82 -41.62
C ILE A 463 31.71 -10.79 -41.97
N SER A 464 31.96 -10.57 -43.26
CA SER A 464 32.83 -9.50 -43.77
C SER A 464 32.24 -8.78 -44.98
N GLY A 465 32.44 -7.46 -45.04
CA GLY A 465 32.02 -6.60 -46.14
C GLY A 465 32.92 -6.72 -47.37
N LEU A 466 32.33 -6.99 -48.54
CA LEU A 466 33.06 -7.20 -49.79
C LEU A 466 32.91 -6.07 -50.80
N SER A 467 31.69 -5.58 -51.02
CA SER A 467 31.39 -4.53 -51.97
C SER A 467 30.24 -3.66 -51.44
N ALA A 468 30.16 -2.41 -51.91
CA ALA A 468 29.14 -1.47 -51.46
C ALA A 468 27.73 -2.00 -51.79
N GLY A 469 26.81 -1.89 -50.83
CA GLY A 469 25.44 -2.38 -50.95
C GLY A 469 24.86 -2.82 -49.61
N CYS A 470 23.60 -3.27 -49.58
CA CYS A 470 22.95 -3.80 -48.39
C CYS A 470 22.40 -5.20 -48.62
N THR A 471 22.47 -6.07 -47.62
CA THR A 471 21.86 -7.41 -47.69
C THR A 471 21.50 -7.95 -46.30
N GLY A 472 20.60 -8.92 -46.26
CA GLY A 472 20.13 -9.54 -45.02
C GLY A 472 21.08 -10.63 -44.51
N VAL A 473 21.07 -10.86 -43.19
CA VAL A 473 21.61 -12.07 -42.55
C VAL A 473 20.44 -12.91 -42.06
N TYR A 474 20.45 -14.20 -42.36
CA TYR A 474 19.33 -15.11 -42.12
C TYR A 474 19.75 -16.28 -41.24
N SER A 475 18.78 -16.83 -40.51
CA SER A 475 18.88 -18.12 -39.82
C SER A 475 17.77 -19.05 -40.27
N THR A 476 18.06 -20.35 -40.38
CA THR A 476 17.08 -21.36 -40.77
C THR A 476 17.16 -22.56 -39.85
N LEU A 477 16.04 -22.96 -39.25
CA LEU A 477 15.96 -24.24 -38.54
C LEU A 477 15.58 -25.36 -39.53
N PRO A 478 15.98 -26.62 -39.27
CA PRO A 478 15.62 -27.75 -40.11
C PRO A 478 14.10 -27.86 -40.32
N GLY A 479 13.67 -27.95 -41.58
CA GLY A 479 12.25 -28.04 -41.96
C GLY A 479 11.46 -26.72 -41.86
N GLN A 480 12.10 -25.60 -41.55
CA GLN A 480 11.47 -24.27 -41.50
C GLN A 480 11.96 -23.37 -42.63
N GLN A 481 11.17 -22.32 -42.94
CA GLN A 481 11.59 -21.25 -43.84
C GLN A 481 12.68 -20.37 -43.20
N ALA A 482 13.54 -19.78 -44.03
CA ALA A 482 14.59 -18.88 -43.56
C ALA A 482 14.00 -17.62 -42.93
N VAL A 483 14.54 -17.22 -41.76
CA VAL A 483 14.12 -16.01 -41.03
C VAL A 483 15.23 -14.96 -41.12
N ARG A 484 14.90 -13.76 -41.60
CA ARG A 484 15.83 -12.62 -41.64
C ARG A 484 16.06 -12.08 -40.23
N GLN A 485 17.31 -12.06 -39.80
CA GLN A 485 17.71 -11.63 -38.46
C GLN A 485 18.16 -10.17 -38.42
N CYS A 486 18.88 -9.70 -39.45
CA CYS A 486 19.41 -8.34 -39.52
C CYS A 486 19.60 -7.91 -40.99
N ILE A 487 19.72 -6.59 -41.24
CA ILE A 487 20.16 -6.02 -42.53
C ILE A 487 21.51 -5.33 -42.31
N VAL A 488 22.50 -5.63 -43.12
CA VAL A 488 23.83 -5.02 -43.01
C VAL A 488 24.18 -4.29 -44.29
N THR A 489 24.62 -3.04 -44.15
CA THR A 489 25.10 -2.18 -45.23
C THR A 489 26.62 -2.17 -45.24
N VAL A 490 27.23 -2.28 -46.41
CA VAL A 490 28.67 -2.11 -46.60
C VAL A 490 28.88 -0.75 -47.27
N ALA A 491 29.60 0.13 -46.59
CA ALA A 491 30.00 1.45 -47.07
C ALA A 491 31.41 1.43 -47.68
#